data_AF-A0A7S2CF52-F1
#
_entry.id   AF-A0A7S2CF52-F1
#
_cell.length_a   1.000
_cell.length_b   1.000
_cell.length_c   1.000
_cell.angle_alpha   90.00
_cell.angle_beta   90.00
_cell.angle_gamma   90.00
#
_symmetry.space_group_name_H-M   'P 1'
#
loop_
_entity.id
_entity.type
_entity.pdbx_description
1 polymer ?
#
loop_
_entity_poly.entity_id
_entity_poly.type
_entity_poly.pdbx_seq_one_letter_code
_entity_poly.pdbx_strand_id
1 'polypeptide(L)'
;KQMPKLIGERTLMKMETSEALYSEWAYIASFTIVSLMQWVIAHSVFVAILFVMTGFPWPLFVYVYCYSGLLSLCMDGLYMMVSAIAPDATSAIVLSVPFLMLFLLYNGFTTTRNSVPG
;
A
#
# COMPACT_ATOMS: atom_id res chain seq x y z
N LYS A 1 -3.10 5.67 -4.79
CA LYS A 1 -3.63 4.33 -4.44
C LYS A 1 -3.48 3.44 -5.68
N GLN A 2 -2.71 2.35 -5.58
CA GLN A 2 -2.38 1.48 -6.72
C GLN A 2 -3.50 0.48 -7.09
N MET A 3 -4.48 0.25 -6.20
CA MET A 3 -5.62 -0.65 -6.41
C MET A 3 -6.37 -0.50 -7.74
N PRO A 4 -6.82 0.70 -8.17
CA PRO A 4 -7.53 0.83 -9.45
C PRO A 4 -6.64 0.61 -10.67
N LYS A 5 -5.34 0.90 -10.53
CA LYS A 5 -4.37 0.75 -11.62
C LYS A 5 -4.11 -0.74 -11.91
N LEU A 6 -3.94 -1.54 -10.84
CA LEU A 6 -3.66 -2.97 -10.92
C LEU A 6 -4.84 -3.78 -11.52
N ILE A 7 -6.09 -3.38 -11.25
CA ILE A 7 -7.28 -4.05 -11.78
C ILE A 7 -7.49 -3.72 -13.27
N GLY A 8 -7.25 -2.47 -13.69
CA GLY A 8 -7.30 -2.08 -15.11
C GLY A 8 -6.14 -2.64 -15.94
N GLU A 9 -4.96 -2.76 -15.34
CA GLU A 9 -3.80 -3.39 -15.98
C GLU A 9 -3.94 -4.91 -16.06
N ARG A 10 -4.71 -5.56 -15.18
CA ARG A 10 -4.99 -7.01 -15.26
C ARG A 10 -5.76 -7.39 -16.54
N THR A 11 -6.71 -6.57 -16.97
CA THR A 11 -7.47 -6.83 -18.20
C THR A 11 -6.62 -6.58 -19.44
N LEU A 12 -5.78 -5.54 -19.43
CA LEU A 12 -4.80 -5.29 -20.49
C LEU A 12 -3.76 -6.39 -20.57
N MET A 13 -3.18 -6.78 -19.44
CA MET A 13 -2.17 -7.84 -19.39
C MET A 13 -2.71 -9.15 -19.97
N LYS A 14 -3.94 -9.56 -19.60
CA LYS A 14 -4.57 -10.78 -20.15
C LYS A 14 -4.79 -10.72 -21.67
N MET A 15 -5.06 -9.54 -22.24
CA MET A 15 -5.13 -9.36 -23.69
C MET A 15 -3.74 -9.46 -24.31
N GLU A 16 -2.74 -8.79 -23.75
CA GLU A 16 -1.36 -8.76 -24.26
C GLU A 16 -0.66 -10.14 -24.17
N THR A 17 -0.92 -10.95 -23.14
CA THR A 17 -0.44 -12.34 -23.10
C THR A 17 -1.15 -13.23 -24.09
N SER A 18 -2.43 -12.99 -24.39
CA SER A 18 -3.16 -13.74 -25.40
C SER A 18 -2.64 -13.46 -26.82
N GLU A 19 -2.06 -12.27 -27.03
CA GLU A 19 -1.41 -11.86 -28.27
C GLU A 19 0.09 -12.25 -28.33
N ALA A 20 0.60 -12.94 -27.30
CA ALA A 20 1.98 -13.44 -27.21
C ALA A 20 3.08 -12.37 -27.35
N LEU A 21 2.79 -11.09 -27.04
CA LEU A 21 3.75 -9.99 -27.21
C LEU A 21 4.94 -10.06 -26.23
N TYR A 22 4.71 -10.46 -24.96
CA TYR A 22 5.76 -10.60 -23.93
C TYR A 22 5.45 -11.68 -22.89
N SER A 23 6.49 -12.19 -22.22
CA SER A 23 6.37 -13.08 -21.06
C SER A 23 5.76 -12.35 -19.86
N GLU A 24 4.83 -13.01 -19.16
CA GLU A 24 4.15 -12.47 -17.96
C GLU A 24 5.14 -11.95 -16.91
N TRP A 25 6.28 -12.62 -16.77
CA TRP A 25 7.33 -12.27 -15.82
C TRP A 25 8.06 -10.95 -16.17
N ALA A 26 8.22 -10.66 -17.46
CA ALA A 26 8.88 -9.44 -17.91
C ALA A 26 8.02 -8.20 -17.62
N TYR A 27 6.70 -8.34 -17.76
CA TYR A 27 5.73 -7.30 -17.41
C TYR A 27 5.69 -7.04 -15.89
N ILE A 28 5.65 -8.11 -15.09
CA ILE A 28 5.65 -7.99 -13.62
C ILE A 28 6.92 -7.30 -13.12
N ALA A 29 8.08 -7.63 -13.68
CA ALA A 29 9.35 -7.03 -13.28
C ALA A 29 9.42 -5.54 -13.59
N SER A 30 9.06 -5.11 -14.80
CA SER A 30 9.09 -3.70 -15.20
C SER A 30 8.09 -2.86 -14.41
N PHE A 31 6.87 -3.38 -14.22
CA PHE A 31 5.83 -2.73 -13.43
C PHE A 31 6.25 -2.56 -11.95
N THR A 32 6.87 -3.59 -11.37
CA THR A 32 7.34 -3.56 -9.98
C THR A 32 8.43 -2.51 -9.78
N ILE A 33 9.38 -2.38 -10.71
CA ILE A 33 10.47 -1.40 -10.61
C ILE A 33 9.93 0.02 -10.66
N VAL A 34 9.05 0.33 -11.61
CA VAL A 34 8.44 1.66 -11.74
C VAL A 34 7.60 2.01 -10.51
N SER A 35 6.81 1.04 -10.03
CA SER A 35 5.95 1.23 -8.85
C SER A 35 6.76 1.43 -7.57
N LEU A 36 7.86 0.69 -7.40
CA LEU A 36 8.77 0.83 -6.25
C LEU A 36 9.43 2.20 -6.24
N MET A 37 9.93 2.66 -7.39
CA MET A 37 10.58 3.97 -7.50
C MET A 37 9.59 5.11 -7.18
N GLN A 38 8.37 5.03 -7.70
CA GLN A 38 7.32 6.00 -7.38
C GLN A 38 6.98 5.98 -5.88
N TRP A 39 6.92 4.80 -5.26
CA TRP A 39 6.65 4.64 -3.83
C TRP A 39 7.76 5.27 -2.97
N VAL A 40 9.04 5.00 -3.26
CA VAL A 40 10.17 5.57 -2.50
C VAL A 40 10.16 7.10 -2.55
N ILE A 41 9.92 7.69 -3.73
CA ILE A 41 9.90 9.15 -3.89
C ILE A 41 8.71 9.76 -3.13
N ALA A 42 7.51 9.19 -3.28
CA ALA A 42 6.33 9.70 -2.59
C ALA A 42 6.46 9.59 -1.06
N HIS A 43 6.98 8.46 -0.57
CA HIS A 43 7.17 8.19 0.85
C HIS A 43 8.22 9.11 1.48
N SER A 44 9.36 9.29 0.81
CA SER A 44 10.43 10.18 1.29
C SER A 44 9.98 11.64 1.37
N VAL A 45 9.26 12.15 0.37
CA VAL A 45 8.68 13.50 0.41
C VAL A 45 7.67 13.64 1.55
N PHE A 46 6.78 12.66 1.71
CA PHE A 46 5.76 12.68 2.76
C PHE A 46 6.38 12.70 4.16
N VAL A 47 7.32 11.82 4.46
CA VAL A 47 7.97 11.74 5.78
C VAL A 47 8.82 13.00 6.04
N ALA A 48 9.52 13.53 5.02
CA ALA A 48 10.30 14.76 5.16
C ALA A 48 9.42 15.96 5.55
N ILE A 49 8.28 16.15 4.88
CA ILE A 49 7.34 17.24 5.20
C ILE A 49 6.76 17.05 6.60
N LEU A 50 6.33 15.84 6.94
CA LEU A 50 5.74 15.53 8.25
C LEU A 50 6.73 15.82 9.38
N PHE A 51 8.01 15.48 9.19
CA PHE A 51 9.05 15.72 10.19
C PHE A 51 9.33 17.21 10.41
N VAL A 52 9.32 18.01 9.33
CA VAL A 52 9.46 19.47 9.42
C VAL A 52 8.27 20.10 10.13
N MET A 53 7.05 19.61 9.89
CA MET A 53 5.83 20.17 10.48
C MET A 53 5.61 19.81 11.96
N THR A 54 6.09 18.63 12.38
CA THR A 54 5.88 18.13 13.76
C THR A 54 6.92 18.61 14.75
N GLY A 55 8.07 19.12 14.28
CA GLY A 55 9.16 19.59 15.14
C GLY A 55 9.85 18.46 15.93
N PHE A 56 9.77 17.21 15.46
CA PHE A 56 10.43 16.08 16.12
C PHE A 56 11.96 16.19 16.04
N PRO A 57 12.71 15.58 16.98
CA PRO A 57 14.16 15.61 16.98
C PRO A 57 14.72 14.72 15.85
N TRP A 58 15.55 15.30 14.97
CA TRP A 58 16.16 14.67 13.79
C TRP A 58 16.76 13.26 13.97
N PRO A 59 17.33 12.86 15.11
CA PRO A 59 17.78 11.48 15.32
C PRO A 59 16.68 10.42 15.16
N LEU A 60 15.41 10.78 15.37
CA LEU A 60 14.27 9.85 15.21
C LEU A 60 13.82 9.69 13.76
N PHE A 61 14.33 10.50 12.83
CA PHE A 61 13.89 10.52 11.44
C PHE A 61 13.99 9.14 10.78
N VAL A 62 15.13 8.46 10.94
CA VAL A 62 15.36 7.14 10.33
C VAL A 62 14.41 6.09 10.89
N TYR A 63 14.16 6.11 12.20
CA TYR A 63 13.23 5.18 12.85
C TYR A 63 11.79 5.38 12.35
N VAL A 64 11.34 6.62 12.26
CA VAL A 64 10.01 6.97 11.75
C VAL A 64 9.89 6.63 10.27
N TYR A 65 10.92 6.91 9.47
CA TYR A 65 10.96 6.60 8.05
C TYR A 65 10.87 5.09 7.79
N CYS A 66 11.67 4.28 8.48
CA CYS A 66 11.65 2.83 8.36
C CYS A 66 10.34 2.23 8.88
N TYR A 67 9.85 2.68 10.04
CA TYR A 67 8.61 2.18 10.62
C TYR A 67 7.40 2.47 9.71
N SER A 68 7.25 3.72 9.26
CA SER A 68 6.18 4.10 8.34
C SER A 68 6.30 3.41 6.98
N GLY A 69 7.52 3.20 6.48
CA GLY A 69 7.79 2.44 5.27
C GLY A 69 7.33 0.99 5.40
N LEU A 70 7.71 0.30 6.48
CA LEU A 70 7.31 -1.07 6.75
C LEU A 70 5.77 -1.21 6.87
N LEU A 71 5.12 -0.25 7.55
CA LEU A 71 3.68 -0.22 7.71
C LEU A 71 2.97 -0.02 6.37
N SER A 72 3.47 0.88 5.53
CA SER A 72 2.91 1.09 4.19
C SER A 72 3.09 -0.12 3.27
N LEU A 73 4.23 -0.83 3.32
CA LEU A 73 4.43 -2.08 2.59
C LEU A 73 3.46 -3.19 3.04
N CYS A 74 3.23 -3.31 4.34
CA CYS A 74 2.27 -4.27 4.89
C CYS A 74 0.84 -3.97 4.42
N MET A 75 0.44 -2.70 4.47
CA MET A 75 -0.87 -2.25 4.00
C MET A 75 -1.02 -2.44 2.49
N ASP A 76 0.01 -2.14 1.70
CA ASP A 76 0.01 -2.36 0.25
C ASP A 76 -0.13 -3.86 -0.08
N GLY A 77 0.53 -4.76 0.67
CA GLY A 77 0.35 -6.20 0.53
C GLY A 77 -1.10 -6.66 0.81
N LEU A 78 -1.70 -6.16 1.88
CA LEU A 78 -3.11 -6.43 2.20
C LEU A 78 -4.05 -5.90 1.11
N TYR A 79 -3.77 -4.72 0.58
CA TYR A 79 -4.52 -4.09 -0.49
C TYR A 79 -4.39 -4.82 -1.82
N MET A 80 -3.21 -5.35 -2.15
CA MET A 80 -3.01 -6.21 -3.30
C MET A 80 -3.82 -7.51 -3.15
N MET A 81 -3.83 -8.13 -1.97
CA MET A 81 -4.65 -9.32 -1.71
C MET A 81 -6.15 -9.05 -1.92
N VAL A 82 -6.68 -7.95 -1.37
CA VAL A 82 -8.08 -7.56 -1.55
C VAL A 82 -8.37 -7.27 -3.03
N SER A 83 -7.46 -6.61 -3.73
CA SER A 83 -7.61 -6.32 -5.16
C SER A 83 -7.55 -7.57 -6.05
N ALA A 84 -6.88 -8.64 -5.63
CA ALA A 84 -6.82 -9.90 -6.36
C ALA A 84 -8.16 -10.64 -6.34
N ILE A 85 -8.91 -10.49 -5.23
CA ILE A 85 -10.20 -11.15 -4.98
C ILE A 85 -11.37 -10.34 -5.56
N ALA A 86 -11.26 -9.01 -5.54
CA ALA A 86 -12.33 -8.12 -5.99
C ALA A 86 -12.50 -8.12 -7.53
N PRO A 87 -13.75 -8.09 -8.05
CA PRO A 87 -14.02 -8.03 -9.49
C PRO A 87 -13.75 -6.64 -10.08
N ASP A 88 -13.99 -5.57 -9.30
CA ASP A 88 -13.92 -4.19 -9.75
C ASP A 88 -13.13 -3.30 -8.77
N ALA A 89 -12.48 -2.26 -9.30
CA ALA A 89 -11.70 -1.31 -8.49
C ALA A 89 -12.53 -0.63 -7.39
N THR A 90 -13.78 -0.29 -7.68
CA THR A 90 -14.69 0.34 -6.71
C THR A 90 -15.05 -0.64 -5.59
N SER A 91 -15.30 -1.91 -5.93
CA SER A 91 -15.59 -2.96 -4.94
C SER A 91 -14.39 -3.29 -4.07
N ALA A 92 -13.17 -3.27 -4.62
CA ALA A 92 -11.92 -3.48 -3.90
C ALA A 92 -11.71 -2.41 -2.82
N ILE A 93 -12.02 -1.15 -3.13
CA ILE A 93 -11.93 -0.04 -2.17
C ILE A 93 -12.90 -0.29 -1.01
N VAL A 94 -14.17 -0.58 -1.31
CA VAL A 94 -15.19 -0.83 -0.27
C VAL A 94 -14.82 -2.01 0.62
N LEU A 95 -14.29 -3.10 0.03
CA LEU A 95 -13.84 -4.28 0.78
C LEU A 95 -12.60 -4.01 1.65
N SER A 96 -11.75 -3.05 1.28
CA SER A 96 -10.55 -2.69 2.05
C SER A 96 -10.82 -1.81 3.28
N VAL A 97 -11.94 -1.07 3.28
CA VAL A 97 -12.36 -0.19 4.37
C VAL A 97 -12.52 -0.90 5.72
N PRO A 98 -13.22 -2.04 5.84
CA PRO A 98 -13.39 -2.72 7.13
C PRO A 98 -12.05 -3.21 7.71
N PHE A 99 -11.12 -3.66 6.87
CA PHE A 99 -9.78 -4.05 7.32
C PHE A 99 -9.02 -2.84 7.89
N LEU A 100 -9.08 -1.69 7.21
CA LEU A 100 -8.50 -0.44 7.71
C LEU A 100 -9.12 -0.03 9.06
N MET A 101 -10.45 -0.10 9.20
CA MET A 101 -11.14 0.27 10.43
C MET A 101 -10.70 -0.60 11.62
N LEU A 102 -10.52 -1.90 11.41
CA LEU A 102 -9.98 -2.81 12.42
C LEU A 102 -8.60 -2.40 12.91
N PHE A 103 -7.67 -2.11 11.99
CA PHE A 103 -6.32 -1.65 12.37
C PHE A 103 -6.32 -0.29 13.06
N LEU A 104 -7.26 0.58 12.71
CA LEU A 104 -7.40 1.90 13.32
C LEU A 104 -7.98 1.78 14.75
N LEU A 105 -8.96 0.91 14.96
CA LEU A 105 -9.61 0.70 16.26
C LEU A 105 -8.65 0.07 17.29
N TYR A 106 -7.79 -0.84 16.84
CA TYR A 106 -6.78 -1.52 17.67
C TYR A 106 -5.38 -0.91 17.57
N ASN A 107 -5.26 0.36 17.16
CA ASN A 107 -3.96 1.04 17.02
C ASN A 107 -3.30 1.36 18.39
N GLY A 108 -3.97 1.10 19.51
CA GLY A 108 -3.50 1.43 20.86
C GLY A 108 -3.81 2.87 21.30
N PHE A 109 -4.21 3.73 20.36
CA PHE A 109 -4.68 5.10 20.64
C PHE A 109 -6.19 5.15 20.91
N THR A 110 -7.01 4.59 20.01
CA THR A 110 -8.48 4.61 20.12
C THR A 110 -9.00 3.60 21.15
N THR A 111 -8.38 2.42 21.22
CA THR A 111 -8.65 1.40 22.23
C THR A 111 -7.32 0.99 22.84
N THR A 112 -7.17 1.16 24.15
CA THR A 112 -5.95 0.72 24.85
C THR A 112 -6.06 -0.76 25.16
N ARG A 113 -4.93 -1.47 25.21
CA ARG A 113 -4.88 -2.92 25.48
C ARG A 113 -5.60 -3.33 26.77
N ASN A 114 -5.75 -2.40 27.72
CA ASN A 114 -6.41 -2.62 29.00
C ASN A 114 -7.94 -2.53 28.93
N SER A 115 -8.50 -1.88 27.91
CA SER A 115 -9.96 -1.69 27.76
C SER A 115 -10.62 -2.75 26.87
N VAL A 116 -9.84 -3.65 26.26
CA VAL A 116 -10.36 -4.76 25.45
C VAL A 116 -10.59 -5.97 26.36
N PRO A 117 -11.84 -6.42 26.57
CA PRO A 117 -12.09 -7.67 27.27
C PRO A 117 -11.59 -8.83 26.39
N GLY A 118 -10.72 -9.66 26.97
CA GLY A 118 -10.20 -10.89 26.37
C GLY A 118 -11.11 -12.08 26.59
#